data_AF-A0A960HZS9-F1
#
_entry.id   AF-A0A960HZS9-F1
#
_cell.length_a   1.000
_cell.length_b   1.000
_cell.length_c   1.000
_cell.angle_alpha   90.00
_cell.angle_beta   90.00
_cell.angle_gamma   90.00
#
_symmetry.space_group_name_H-M   'P 1'
#
loop_
_entity.id
_entity.type
_entity.pdbx_description
1 polymer ?
#
loop_
_entity_poly.entity_id
_entity_poly.type
_entity_poly.pdbx_seq_one_letter_code
_entity_poly.pdbx_strand_id
1 'polypeptide(L)'
;MSDYTAPQRDIAFVLDHVVPIENLLKFDAYNHVDRDSVLGVLDEFGRFLSEVWAPTNVIGDETGSHVEGDEVVLAPELAAAYRAYMEAGWGGVAFDEAYGGGNFPWLVGIVQQELLNSANMALAMCPLLSQGAIDAIAHHGSEEQKETYLKHMVAGRWTGTMNLTEP
;
A
#
# COMPACT_ATOMS: atom_id res chain seq x y z
N MET A 1 -17.71 17.40 -4.18
CA MET A 1 -16.50 16.59 -4.03
C MET A 1 -16.13 16.11 -5.42
N SER A 2 -14.89 16.25 -5.87
CA SER A 2 -14.48 15.74 -7.18
C SER A 2 -14.26 14.24 -7.10
N ASP A 3 -14.83 13.48 -8.02
CA ASP A 3 -14.55 12.06 -8.15
C ASP A 3 -13.04 11.86 -8.41
N TYR A 4 -12.40 11.00 -7.63
CA TYR A 4 -11.02 10.61 -7.88
C TYR A 4 -10.98 9.69 -9.11
N THR A 5 -10.00 9.90 -9.99
CA THR A 5 -9.75 9.04 -11.14
C THR A 5 -8.26 8.82 -11.25
N ALA A 6 -7.83 7.57 -11.11
CA ALA A 6 -6.43 7.19 -11.26
C ALA A 6 -5.91 7.54 -12.68
N PRO A 7 -4.73 8.16 -12.83
CA PRO A 7 -4.19 8.58 -14.12
C PRO A 7 -3.58 7.41 -14.92
N GLN A 8 -4.36 6.36 -15.18
CA GLN A 8 -3.88 5.08 -15.75
C GLN A 8 -3.11 5.25 -17.06
N ARG A 9 -3.55 6.18 -17.92
CA ARG A 9 -2.88 6.46 -19.18
C ARG A 9 -1.46 7.01 -18.97
N ASP A 10 -1.28 7.87 -17.97
CA ASP A 10 0.03 8.48 -17.69
C ASP A 10 0.97 7.46 -17.04
N ILE A 11 0.45 6.66 -16.11
CA ILE A 11 1.17 5.54 -15.50
C ILE A 11 1.65 4.57 -16.57
N ALA A 12 0.79 4.13 -17.48
CA ALA A 12 1.17 3.24 -18.56
C ALA A 12 2.24 3.87 -19.47
N PHE A 13 2.08 5.15 -19.83
CA PHE A 13 3.08 5.85 -20.64
C PHE A 13 4.45 5.88 -19.95
N VAL A 14 4.51 6.18 -18.66
CA VAL A 14 5.74 6.21 -17.88
C VAL A 14 6.39 4.82 -17.82
N LEU A 15 5.60 3.79 -17.52
CA LEU A 15 6.07 2.40 -17.44
C LEU A 15 6.47 1.78 -18.79
N ASP A 16 6.07 2.40 -19.90
CA ASP A 16 6.42 1.96 -21.25
C ASP A 16 7.61 2.69 -21.84
N HIS A 17 7.66 4.01 -21.62
CA HIS A 17 8.50 4.90 -22.42
C HIS A 17 9.55 5.65 -21.61
N VAL A 18 9.31 5.87 -20.31
CA VAL A 18 10.22 6.66 -19.46
C VAL A 18 11.07 5.74 -18.58
N VAL A 19 10.42 4.81 -17.89
CA VAL A 19 11.04 3.76 -17.07
C VAL A 19 10.49 2.40 -17.50
N PRO A 20 10.93 1.86 -18.67
CA PRO A 20 10.34 0.66 -19.25
C PRO A 20 10.39 -0.53 -18.29
N ILE A 21 9.23 -0.93 -17.77
CA ILE A 21 9.12 -1.96 -16.73
C ILE A 21 9.59 -3.33 -17.21
N GLU A 22 9.45 -3.61 -18.50
CA GLU A 22 9.98 -4.81 -19.17
C GLU A 22 11.47 -5.08 -18.92
N ASN A 23 12.25 -4.03 -18.65
CA ASN A 23 13.66 -4.22 -18.30
C ASN A 23 13.84 -4.81 -16.90
N LEU A 24 12.92 -4.49 -15.98
CA LEU A 24 12.89 -5.02 -14.61
C LEU A 24 12.32 -6.43 -14.58
N LEU A 25 11.33 -6.74 -15.43
CA LEU A 25 10.71 -8.07 -15.48
C LEU A 25 11.62 -9.18 -16.02
N LYS A 26 12.78 -8.82 -16.58
CA LYS A 26 13.81 -9.78 -17.03
C LYS A 26 14.63 -10.37 -15.89
N PHE A 27 14.61 -9.78 -14.70
CA PHE A 27 15.33 -10.34 -13.56
C PHE A 27 14.61 -11.59 -13.04
N ASP A 28 15.36 -12.60 -12.61
CA ASP A 28 14.80 -13.86 -12.11
C ASP A 28 13.80 -13.67 -10.96
N ALA A 29 13.99 -12.62 -10.16
CA ALA A 29 13.09 -12.27 -9.07
C ALA A 29 11.70 -11.79 -9.52
N TYR A 30 11.52 -11.38 -10.79
CA TYR A 30 10.31 -10.74 -11.30
C TYR A 30 9.76 -11.38 -12.59
N ASN A 31 10.40 -12.44 -13.08
CA ASN A 31 10.01 -13.09 -14.34
C ASN A 31 8.68 -13.86 -14.26
N HIS A 32 8.08 -13.94 -13.07
CA HIS A 32 6.75 -14.52 -12.83
C HIS A 32 5.59 -13.59 -13.19
N VAL A 33 5.86 -12.31 -13.43
CA VAL A 33 4.87 -11.32 -13.88
C VAL A 33 5.29 -10.68 -15.18
N ASP A 34 4.31 -10.40 -16.05
CA ASP A 34 4.51 -9.65 -17.28
C ASP A 34 3.93 -8.23 -17.18
N ARG A 35 4.24 -7.41 -18.17
CA ARG A 35 3.79 -6.01 -18.22
C ARG A 35 2.27 -5.90 -18.19
N ASP A 36 1.55 -6.75 -18.91
CA ASP A 36 0.10 -6.68 -18.99
C ASP A 36 -0.53 -7.03 -17.63
N SER A 37 0.05 -7.99 -16.91
CA SER A 37 -0.33 -8.30 -15.54
C SER A 37 -0.11 -7.11 -14.61
N VAL A 38 1.04 -6.42 -14.71
CA VAL A 38 1.30 -5.21 -13.91
C VAL A 38 0.28 -4.12 -14.20
N LEU A 39 0.00 -3.83 -15.47
CA LEU A 39 -0.97 -2.80 -15.84
C LEU A 39 -2.39 -3.19 -15.40
N GLY A 40 -2.78 -4.46 -15.52
CA GLY A 40 -4.06 -4.94 -15.03
C GLY A 40 -4.21 -4.80 -13.51
N VAL A 41 -3.17 -5.10 -12.75
CA VAL A 41 -3.11 -4.91 -11.29
C VAL A 41 -3.28 -3.43 -10.92
N LEU A 42 -2.57 -2.54 -11.61
CA LEU A 42 -2.65 -1.09 -11.37
C LEU A 42 -4.00 -0.48 -11.79
N ASP A 43 -4.61 -1.00 -12.86
CA ASP A 43 -5.95 -0.60 -13.31
C ASP A 43 -7.01 -0.93 -12.26
N GLU A 44 -7.03 -2.19 -11.82
CA GLU A 44 -7.95 -2.67 -10.80
C GLU A 44 -7.72 -1.97 -9.45
N PHE A 45 -6.46 -1.70 -9.10
CA PHE A 45 -6.14 -0.93 -7.91
C PHE A 45 -6.68 0.50 -7.99
N GLY A 46 -6.53 1.17 -9.14
CA GLY A 46 -7.10 2.50 -9.36
C GLY A 46 -8.63 2.52 -9.28
N ARG A 47 -9.29 1.47 -9.78
CA ARG A 47 -10.74 1.28 -9.63
C ARG A 47 -11.13 1.13 -8.15
N PHE A 48 -10.46 0.24 -7.42
CA PHE A 48 -10.65 0.05 -5.97
C PHE A 48 -10.51 1.37 -5.22
N LEU A 49 -9.46 2.15 -5.50
CA LEU A 49 -9.26 3.44 -4.83
C LEU A 49 -10.36 4.44 -5.13
N SER A 50 -10.86 4.48 -6.37
CA SER A 50 -11.93 5.39 -6.77
C SER A 50 -13.26 5.06 -6.07
N GLU A 51 -13.55 3.76 -5.87
CA GLU A 51 -14.81 3.29 -5.29
C GLU A 51 -14.82 3.19 -3.77
N VAL A 52 -13.68 2.83 -3.16
CA VAL A 52 -13.60 2.45 -1.73
C VAL A 52 -12.76 3.44 -0.93
N TRP A 53 -11.65 3.92 -1.49
CA TRP A 53 -10.67 4.69 -0.74
C TRP A 53 -10.96 6.21 -0.78
N ALA A 54 -11.03 6.79 -1.97
CA ALA A 54 -11.23 8.21 -2.18
C ALA A 54 -12.50 8.79 -1.54
N PRO A 55 -13.65 8.09 -1.52
CA PRO A 55 -14.86 8.60 -0.86
C PRO A 55 -14.68 8.87 0.64
N THR A 56 -13.71 8.21 1.28
CA THR A 56 -13.42 8.40 2.70
C THR A 56 -12.63 9.66 3.02
N ASN A 57 -12.09 10.36 2.01
CA ASN A 57 -11.18 11.50 2.23
C ASN A 57 -11.85 12.65 2.98
N VAL A 58 -13.01 13.12 2.49
CA VAL A 58 -13.73 14.21 3.16
C VAL A 58 -14.35 13.75 4.47
N ILE A 59 -14.80 12.50 4.57
CA ILE A 59 -15.30 11.93 5.82
C ILE A 59 -14.22 11.98 6.91
N GLY A 60 -12.99 11.61 6.55
CA GLY A 60 -11.84 11.66 7.45
C GLY A 60 -11.50 13.08 7.91
N ASP A 61 -11.56 14.06 7.00
CA ASP A 61 -11.31 15.48 7.30
C ASP A 61 -12.39 16.08 8.20
N GLU A 62 -13.66 15.85 7.90
CA GLU A 62 -14.79 16.40 8.66
C GLU A 62 -14.96 15.75 10.04
N THR A 63 -14.64 14.46 10.16
CA THR A 63 -14.80 13.71 11.43
C THR A 63 -13.56 13.83 12.33
N GLY A 64 -12.37 13.78 11.74
CA GLY A 64 -11.11 13.68 12.47
C GLY A 64 -10.95 12.37 13.25
N SER A 65 -9.95 12.36 14.14
CA SER A 65 -9.72 11.30 15.12
C SER A 65 -9.62 11.87 16.52
N HIS A 66 -10.06 11.12 17.53
CA HIS A 66 -9.97 11.51 18.93
C HIS A 66 -9.58 10.35 19.82
N VAL A 67 -9.11 10.66 21.03
CA VAL A 67 -8.72 9.66 22.03
C VAL A 67 -9.90 9.41 22.96
N GLU A 68 -10.26 8.14 23.14
CA GLU A 68 -11.20 7.68 24.15
C GLU A 68 -10.51 6.65 25.06
N GLY A 69 -10.07 7.10 26.24
CA GLY A 69 -9.28 6.25 27.15
C GLY A 69 -7.92 5.89 26.54
N ASP A 70 -7.70 4.60 26.31
CA ASP A 70 -6.47 4.06 25.71
C ASP A 70 -6.61 3.79 24.20
N GLU A 71 -7.74 4.17 23.59
CA GLU A 71 -8.03 3.94 22.17
C GLU A 71 -8.07 5.26 21.38
N VAL A 72 -7.66 5.17 20.10
CA VAL A 72 -7.88 6.24 19.11
C VAL A 72 -9.06 5.84 18.24
N VAL A 73 -10.10 6.68 18.25
CA VAL A 73 -11.32 6.49 17.48
C VAL A 73 -11.25 7.36 16.22
N LEU A 74 -11.64 6.78 15.09
CA LEU A 74 -11.72 7.40 13.77
C LEU A 74 -13.07 7.07 13.11
N ALA A 75 -13.40 7.77 12.02
CA ALA A 75 -14.60 7.46 11.24
C ALA A 75 -14.64 5.98 10.80
N PRO A 76 -15.75 5.26 11.01
CA PRO A 76 -15.86 3.83 10.73
C PRO A 76 -15.63 3.49 9.25
N GLU A 77 -15.88 4.43 8.34
CA GLU A 77 -15.64 4.32 6.90
C GLU A 77 -14.15 4.17 6.58
N LEU A 78 -13.27 4.89 7.29
CA LEU A 78 -11.81 4.77 7.10
C LEU A 78 -11.35 3.38 7.53
N ALA A 79 -11.84 2.90 8.67
CA ALA A 79 -11.54 1.55 9.15
C ALA A 79 -12.08 0.46 8.19
N ALA A 80 -13.26 0.68 7.61
CA ALA A 80 -13.83 -0.23 6.61
C ALA A 80 -13.03 -0.25 5.31
N ALA A 81 -12.63 0.92 4.78
CA ALA A 81 -11.81 1.03 3.59
C ALA A 81 -10.43 0.39 3.78
N TYR A 82 -9.79 0.59 4.94
CA TYR A 82 -8.52 -0.06 5.27
C TYR A 82 -8.64 -1.58 5.37
N ARG A 83 -9.70 -2.10 5.99
CA ARG A 83 -9.96 -3.55 6.02
C ARG A 83 -10.15 -4.12 4.61
N ALA A 84 -10.97 -3.47 3.78
CA ALA A 84 -11.17 -3.88 2.40
C ALA A 84 -9.86 -3.86 1.60
N TYR A 85 -8.98 -2.88 1.85
CA TYR A 85 -7.66 -2.81 1.24
C TYR A 85 -6.78 -4.01 1.60
N MET A 86 -6.77 -4.41 2.88
CA MET A 86 -6.00 -5.58 3.34
C MET A 86 -6.61 -6.90 2.89
N GLU A 87 -7.93 -7.05 2.92
CA GLU A 87 -8.64 -8.25 2.47
C GLU A 87 -8.44 -8.50 0.97
N ALA A 88 -8.32 -7.44 0.17
CA ALA A 88 -8.00 -7.54 -1.26
C ALA A 88 -6.51 -7.83 -1.53
N GLY A 89 -5.66 -7.85 -0.49
CA GLY A 89 -4.23 -8.17 -0.61
C GLY A 89 -3.35 -7.03 -1.10
N TRP A 90 -3.89 -5.81 -1.23
CA TRP A 90 -3.16 -4.67 -1.80
C TRP A 90 -1.91 -4.28 -1.00
N GLY A 91 -1.95 -4.46 0.32
CA GLY A 91 -0.82 -4.22 1.21
C GLY A 91 0.37 -5.16 1.02
N GLY A 92 0.19 -6.29 0.32
CA GLY A 92 1.21 -7.32 0.14
C GLY A 92 1.93 -7.32 -1.21
N VAL A 93 1.46 -6.53 -2.18
CA VAL A 93 1.79 -6.71 -3.62
C VAL A 93 3.29 -6.77 -3.90
N ALA A 94 4.06 -5.82 -3.36
CA ALA A 94 5.50 -5.72 -3.63
C ALA A 94 6.39 -6.45 -2.59
N PHE A 95 5.80 -7.06 -1.56
CA PHE A 95 6.56 -7.76 -0.52
C PHE A 95 6.88 -9.20 -0.89
N ASP A 96 7.86 -9.76 -0.20
CA ASP A 96 8.36 -11.12 -0.39
C ASP A 96 7.24 -12.17 -0.20
N GLU A 97 7.16 -13.11 -1.13
CA GLU A 97 6.23 -14.24 -1.12
C GLU A 97 6.43 -15.17 0.08
N ALA A 98 7.66 -15.27 0.62
CA ALA A 98 7.96 -16.05 1.82
C ALA A 98 7.16 -15.56 3.05
N TYR A 99 6.75 -14.29 3.04
CA TYR A 99 5.94 -13.68 4.08
C TYR A 99 4.49 -13.41 3.64
N GLY A 100 4.08 -13.94 2.48
CA GLY A 100 2.72 -13.84 1.95
C GLY A 100 2.47 -12.65 1.01
N GLY A 101 3.53 -12.00 0.52
CA GLY A 101 3.43 -10.94 -0.48
C GLY A 101 3.33 -11.47 -1.92
N GLY A 102 3.17 -10.55 -2.87
CA GLY A 102 3.08 -10.87 -4.31
C GLY A 102 4.42 -10.86 -5.06
N ASN A 103 5.48 -10.40 -4.40
CA ASN A 103 6.82 -10.22 -4.96
C ASN A 103 6.84 -9.44 -6.29
N PHE A 104 5.93 -8.48 -6.47
CA PHE A 104 5.98 -7.57 -7.62
C PHE A 104 7.19 -6.63 -7.49
N PRO A 105 7.72 -6.11 -8.61
CA PRO A 105 8.79 -5.14 -8.54
C PRO A 105 8.41 -3.92 -7.70
N TRP A 106 9.34 -3.40 -6.90
CA TRP A 106 9.08 -2.26 -6.01
C TRP A 106 8.56 -1.01 -6.73
N LEU A 107 8.87 -0.88 -8.03
CA LEU A 107 8.29 0.14 -8.90
C LEU A 107 6.75 0.13 -8.88
N VAL A 108 6.13 -1.05 -8.83
CA VAL A 108 4.66 -1.20 -8.70
C VAL A 108 4.19 -0.65 -7.36
N GLY A 109 4.91 -0.95 -6.28
CA GLY A 109 4.63 -0.39 -4.95
C GLY A 109 4.73 1.15 -4.91
N ILE A 110 5.67 1.74 -5.65
CA ILE A 110 5.78 3.21 -5.78
C ILE A 110 4.55 3.80 -6.47
N VAL A 111 4.08 3.19 -7.56
CA VAL A 111 2.84 3.63 -8.23
C VAL A 111 1.65 3.49 -7.28
N GLN A 112 1.54 2.38 -6.53
CA GLN A 112 0.48 2.21 -5.55
C GLN A 112 0.51 3.29 -4.46
N GLN A 113 1.70 3.67 -3.98
CA GLN A 113 1.86 4.75 -3.02
C GLN A 113 1.35 6.09 -3.58
N GLU A 114 1.70 6.44 -4.82
CA GLU A 114 1.18 7.66 -5.48
C GLU A 114 -0.35 7.67 -5.50
N LEU A 115 -0.96 6.56 -5.90
CA LEU A 115 -2.41 6.44 -6.01
C LEU A 115 -3.11 6.50 -4.64
N LEU A 116 -2.57 5.85 -3.61
CA LEU A 116 -3.09 5.91 -2.25
C LEU A 116 -3.09 7.35 -1.71
N ASN A 117 -1.94 8.02 -1.86
CA ASN A 117 -1.74 9.38 -1.34
C ASN A 117 -2.64 10.39 -2.06
N SER A 118 -2.76 10.28 -3.38
CA SER A 118 -3.61 11.19 -4.16
C SER A 118 -5.11 10.97 -3.94
N ALA A 119 -5.53 9.74 -3.62
CA ALA A 119 -6.93 9.42 -3.32
C ALA A 119 -7.36 9.83 -1.89
N ASN A 120 -6.54 9.56 -0.88
CA ASN A 120 -6.75 9.99 0.51
C ASN A 120 -5.40 9.94 1.26
N MET A 121 -4.76 11.09 1.39
CA MET A 121 -3.44 11.23 2.01
C MET A 121 -3.42 10.80 3.49
N ALA A 122 -4.48 11.14 4.25
CA ALA A 122 -4.53 10.82 5.68
C ALA A 122 -4.59 9.30 5.89
N LEU A 123 -5.46 8.60 5.16
CA LEU A 123 -5.57 7.14 5.25
C LEU A 123 -4.34 6.43 4.67
N ALA A 124 -3.69 7.01 3.65
CA ALA A 124 -2.47 6.47 3.03
C ALA A 124 -1.28 6.39 4.00
N MET A 125 -1.30 7.17 5.09
CA MET A 125 -0.26 7.07 6.12
C MET A 125 -0.26 5.70 6.82
N CYS A 126 -1.41 5.05 7.01
CA CYS A 126 -1.50 3.75 7.67
C CYS A 126 -0.71 2.64 6.95
N PRO A 127 -0.93 2.37 5.65
CA PRO A 127 -0.12 1.40 4.92
C PRO A 127 1.33 1.88 4.73
N LEU A 128 1.57 3.18 4.52
CA LEU A 128 2.92 3.71 4.32
C LEU A 128 3.83 3.52 5.56
N LEU A 129 3.33 3.80 6.76
CA LEU A 129 4.08 3.60 8.00
C LEU A 129 4.34 2.11 8.26
N SER A 130 3.35 1.28 7.97
CA SER A 130 3.49 -0.18 8.09
C SER A 130 4.54 -0.72 7.13
N GLN A 131 4.57 -0.20 5.89
CA GLN A 131 5.58 -0.54 4.89
C GLN A 131 6.99 -0.20 5.38
N GLY A 132 7.22 1.02 5.88
CA GLY A 132 8.54 1.40 6.40
C GLY A 132 9.01 0.52 7.57
N ALA A 133 8.09 0.11 8.44
CA ALA A 133 8.40 -0.80 9.53
C ALA A 133 8.70 -2.23 9.05
N ILE A 134 7.97 -2.73 8.04
CA ILE A 134 8.27 -4.01 7.36
C ILE A 134 9.67 -3.96 6.77
N ASP A 135 10.00 -2.91 6.02
CA ASP A 135 11.31 -2.75 5.39
C ASP A 135 12.44 -2.75 6.42
N ALA A 136 12.28 -2.04 7.54
CA ALA A 136 13.26 -2.01 8.61
C ALA A 136 13.50 -3.40 9.22
N ILE A 137 12.44 -4.16 9.50
CA ILE A 137 12.56 -5.52 10.05
C ILE A 137 13.14 -6.49 9.01
N ALA A 138 12.74 -6.38 7.75
CA ALA A 138 13.25 -7.23 6.68
C ALA A 138 14.77 -7.06 6.47
N HIS A 139 15.27 -5.83 6.55
CA HIS A 139 16.69 -5.55 6.34
C HIS A 139 17.56 -5.76 7.58
N HIS A 140 17.02 -5.49 8.78
CA HIS A 140 17.84 -5.41 10.00
C HIS A 140 17.42 -6.37 11.11
N GLY A 141 16.27 -7.03 10.98
CA GLY A 141 15.80 -8.00 11.95
C GLY A 141 16.63 -9.28 11.95
N SER A 142 16.72 -9.94 13.11
CA SER A 142 17.12 -11.34 13.18
C SER A 142 16.09 -12.23 12.47
N GLU A 143 16.48 -13.46 12.13
CA GLU A 143 15.55 -14.43 11.53
C GLU A 143 14.32 -14.67 12.43
N GLU A 144 14.53 -14.72 13.76
CA GLU A 144 13.43 -14.81 14.73
C GLU A 144 12.49 -13.60 14.66
N GLN A 145 13.03 -12.38 14.55
CA GLN A 145 12.21 -11.18 14.40
C GLN A 145 11.43 -11.20 13.09
N LYS A 146 12.08 -11.54 11.98
CA LYS A 146 11.44 -11.62 10.66
C LYS A 146 10.26 -12.60 10.67
N GLU A 147 10.49 -13.82 11.15
CA GLU A 147 9.44 -14.85 11.24
C GLU A 147 8.30 -14.46 12.19
N THR A 148 8.61 -13.74 13.26
CA THR A 148 7.62 -13.28 14.24
C THR A 148 6.72 -12.17 13.68
N TYR A 149 7.28 -11.21 12.94
CA TYR A 149 6.56 -9.99 12.58
C TYR A 149 6.07 -9.96 11.12
N LEU A 150 6.91 -10.34 10.15
CA LEU A 150 6.66 -10.02 8.75
C LEU A 150 5.38 -10.66 8.21
N LYS A 151 5.11 -11.93 8.55
CA LYS A 151 3.87 -12.63 8.14
C LYS A 151 2.58 -11.98 8.68
N HIS A 152 2.66 -11.29 9.81
CA HIS A 152 1.53 -10.58 10.37
C HIS A 152 1.37 -9.19 9.77
N MET A 153 2.49 -8.51 9.51
CA MET A 153 2.49 -7.14 8.97
C MET A 153 2.15 -7.11 7.48
N VAL A 154 2.73 -8.00 6.67
CA VAL A 154 2.43 -8.13 5.23
C VAL A 154 0.95 -8.50 5.01
N ALA A 155 0.38 -9.34 5.88
CA ALA A 155 -1.05 -9.68 5.86
C ALA A 155 -1.97 -8.58 6.42
N GLY A 156 -1.44 -7.43 6.85
CA GLY A 156 -2.21 -6.33 7.41
C GLY A 156 -2.83 -6.61 8.80
N ARG A 157 -2.45 -7.70 9.47
CA ARG A 157 -2.95 -8.02 10.83
C ARG A 157 -2.32 -7.14 11.88
N TRP A 158 -1.05 -6.76 11.69
CA TRP A 158 -0.32 -5.83 12.54
C TRP A 158 0.15 -4.63 11.71
N THR A 159 -0.05 -3.44 12.23
CA THR A 159 0.48 -2.21 11.63
C THR A 159 1.80 -1.82 12.26
N GLY A 160 2.57 -0.98 11.58
CA GLY A 160 3.85 -0.46 12.06
C GLY A 160 3.90 1.06 12.06
N THR A 161 4.78 1.62 12.88
CA THR A 161 5.12 3.04 12.90
C THR A 161 6.55 3.25 13.41
N MET A 162 7.06 4.47 13.31
CA MET A 162 8.38 4.84 13.81
C MET A 162 8.26 5.92 14.89
N ASN A 163 8.87 5.70 16.06
CA ASN A 163 8.86 6.63 17.18
C ASN A 163 10.26 7.22 17.35
N LEU A 164 10.49 8.43 16.82
CA LEU A 164 11.84 9.05 16.80
C LEU A 164 11.95 10.33 17.63
N THR A 165 10.91 11.15 17.66
CA THR A 165 10.96 12.51 18.24
C THR A 165 10.51 12.49 19.70
N GLU A 166 11.13 13.34 20.53
CA GLU A 166 10.81 13.56 21.94
C GLU A 166 10.39 15.04 22.18
N PRO A 167 9.65 15.37 23.27
CA PRO A 167 9.14 16.72 23.56
C PRO A 167 10.18 17.83 23.65
#